data_AF-A0A5C4R0L6-F1
#
_entry.id   AF-A0A5C4R0L6-F1
#
_cell.length_a   1.000
_cell.length_b   1.000
_cell.length_c   1.000
_cell.angle_alpha   90.00
_cell.angle_beta   90.00
_cell.angle_gamma   90.00
#
_symmetry.space_group_name_H-M   'P 1'
#
loop_
_entity.id
_entity.type
_entity.pdbx_description
1 polymer ?
#
loop_
_entity_poly.entity_id
_entity_poly.type
_entity_poly.pdbx_seq_one_letter_code
_entity_poly.pdbx_strand_id
1 'polypeptide(L)'
;MTLVPATARRLAFIRYLHRLADTQAQLPDPQSAVSLLMLHDAVESLLLLVADHYGVASPKFEDYWKVLSPKVPGGLIGFRGMQRLHRSRNDLKHNGVVPSSATIALAGSDAAAFMSATVQAVFTVDYTDVSMVDVVSQAKLRAQLRAAEVEHSGGKTRLAMVGTAPGSVDSRV
;
A
#
# COMPACT_ATOMS: atom_id res chain seq x y z
N MET A 1 -13.10 8.01 -11.33
CA MET A 1 -13.84 8.37 -10.10
C MET A 1 -12.84 8.91 -9.09
N THR A 2 -13.06 10.09 -8.51
CA THR A 2 -12.07 10.72 -7.62
C THR A 2 -12.27 10.22 -6.20
N LEU A 3 -11.24 9.63 -5.60
CA LEU A 3 -11.28 9.19 -4.20
C LEU A 3 -11.55 10.38 -3.27
N VAL A 4 -12.32 10.14 -2.21
CA VAL A 4 -12.46 11.11 -1.12
C VAL A 4 -11.07 11.39 -0.54
N PRO A 5 -10.68 12.65 -0.27
CA PRO A 5 -9.30 12.99 0.14
C PRO A 5 -8.78 12.20 1.34
N ALA A 6 -9.64 11.87 2.32
CA ALA A 6 -9.27 11.05 3.46
C ALA A 6 -8.93 9.60 3.07
N THR A 7 -9.71 9.00 2.16
CA THR A 7 -9.45 7.66 1.60
C THR A 7 -8.16 7.65 0.78
N ALA A 8 -7.95 8.65 -0.07
CA ALA A 8 -6.73 8.78 -0.87
C ALA A 8 -5.47 8.84 0.03
N ARG A 9 -5.51 9.65 1.10
CA ARG A 9 -4.41 9.73 2.07
C ARG A 9 -4.11 8.40 2.76
N ARG A 10 -5.14 7.69 3.20
CA ARG A 10 -4.97 6.38 3.85
C ARG A 10 -4.42 5.34 2.89
N LEU A 11 -4.96 5.26 1.66
CA LEU A 11 -4.43 4.37 0.61
C LEU A 11 -2.97 4.69 0.26
N ALA A 12 -2.61 5.98 0.17
CA ALA A 12 -1.23 6.39 -0.09
C ALA A 12 -0.28 5.92 1.02
N PHE A 13 -0.67 6.09 2.29
CA PHE A 13 0.10 5.61 3.44
C PHE A 13 0.22 4.07 3.45
N ILE A 14 -0.88 3.37 3.18
CA ILE A 14 -0.91 1.90 3.04
C ILE A 14 0.07 1.44 1.96
N ARG A 15 0.05 2.07 0.77
CA ARG A 15 0.97 1.75 -0.33
C ARG A 15 2.41 2.06 0.06
N TYR A 16 2.66 3.14 0.78
CA TYR A 16 3.98 3.46 1.29
C TYR A 16 4.53 2.37 2.22
N LEU A 17 3.74 1.90 3.20
CA LEU A 17 4.13 0.78 4.08
C LEU A 17 4.43 -0.49 3.28
N HIS A 18 3.61 -0.81 2.28
CA HIS A 18 3.84 -1.96 1.40
C HIS A 18 5.17 -1.84 0.64
N ARG A 19 5.51 -0.66 0.10
CA ARG A 19 6.81 -0.46 -0.59
C ARG A 19 8.01 -0.48 0.36
N LEU A 20 7.84 0.01 1.58
CA LEU A 20 8.87 -0.15 2.62
C LEU A 20 9.11 -1.62 2.92
N ALA A 21 8.05 -2.42 3.06
CA ALA A 21 8.17 -3.86 3.23
C ALA A 21 8.93 -4.53 2.07
N ASP A 22 8.60 -4.18 0.82
CA ASP A 22 9.30 -4.71 -0.36
C ASP A 22 10.80 -4.40 -0.32
N THR A 23 11.16 -3.20 0.12
CA THR A 23 12.56 -2.76 0.24
C THR A 23 13.26 -3.49 1.38
N GLN A 24 12.60 -3.59 2.54
CA GLN A 24 13.09 -4.32 3.71
C GLN A 24 13.34 -5.80 3.40
N ALA A 25 12.47 -6.41 2.58
CA ALA A 25 12.58 -7.82 2.18
C ALA A 25 13.84 -8.14 1.37
N GLN A 26 14.50 -7.13 0.77
CA GLN A 26 15.75 -7.32 0.02
C GLN A 26 17.01 -7.29 0.89
N LEU A 27 16.88 -6.97 2.17
CA LEU A 27 18.02 -6.97 3.10
C LEU A 27 18.44 -8.39 3.46
N PRO A 28 19.68 -8.62 3.93
CA PRO A 28 20.10 -9.93 4.39
C PRO A 28 19.37 -10.36 5.66
N ASP A 29 19.25 -11.67 5.87
CA ASP A 29 18.73 -12.22 7.12
C ASP A 29 19.64 -11.82 8.31
N PRO A 30 19.07 -11.52 9.50
CA PRO A 30 17.65 -11.54 9.83
C PRO A 30 16.91 -10.21 9.58
N GLN A 31 17.55 -9.21 8.97
CA GLN A 31 16.96 -7.87 8.79
C GLN A 31 15.71 -7.92 7.91
N SER A 32 15.73 -8.79 6.90
CA SER A 32 14.61 -9.08 6.01
C SER A 32 13.31 -9.40 6.75
N ALA A 33 13.39 -10.05 7.93
CA ALA A 33 12.23 -10.51 8.70
C ALA A 33 11.29 -9.37 9.13
N VAL A 34 11.83 -8.16 9.32
CA VAL A 34 11.04 -6.96 9.67
C VAL A 34 10.01 -6.63 8.59
N SER A 35 10.24 -7.05 7.34
CA SER A 35 9.27 -6.88 6.24
C SER A 35 7.90 -7.50 6.57
N LEU A 36 7.85 -8.62 7.31
CA LEU A 36 6.58 -9.25 7.70
C LEU A 36 5.75 -8.36 8.63
N LEU A 37 6.39 -7.57 9.49
CA LEU A 37 5.70 -6.62 10.37
C LEU A 37 5.05 -5.52 9.52
N MET A 38 5.83 -4.94 8.62
CA MET A 38 5.37 -3.87 7.72
C MET A 38 4.27 -4.35 6.75
N LEU A 39 4.39 -5.57 6.21
CA LEU A 39 3.35 -6.17 5.37
C LEU A 39 2.05 -6.36 6.14
N HIS A 40 2.13 -6.88 7.36
CA HIS A 40 0.96 -7.09 8.20
C HIS A 40 0.26 -5.77 8.54
N ASP A 41 1.03 -4.73 8.91
CA ASP A 41 0.49 -3.39 9.20
C ASP A 41 -0.18 -2.77 7.96
N ALA A 42 0.39 -2.94 6.77
CA ALA A 42 -0.19 -2.46 5.52
C ALA A 42 -1.52 -3.16 5.20
N VAL A 43 -1.57 -4.48 5.34
CA VAL A 43 -2.77 -5.30 5.11
C VAL A 43 -3.86 -4.96 6.13
N GLU A 44 -3.54 -4.89 7.41
CA GLU A 44 -4.50 -4.56 8.46
C GLU A 44 -5.03 -3.13 8.30
N SER A 45 -4.17 -2.18 7.92
CA SER A 45 -4.58 -0.81 7.58
C SER A 45 -5.55 -0.75 6.41
N LEU A 46 -5.35 -1.60 5.38
CA LEU A 46 -6.31 -1.72 4.27
C LEU A 46 -7.64 -2.33 4.74
N LEU A 47 -7.60 -3.40 5.53
CA LEU A 47 -8.80 -4.03 6.09
C LEU A 47 -9.63 -3.07 6.94
N LEU A 48 -8.96 -2.26 7.77
CA LEU A 48 -9.58 -1.17 8.54
C LEU A 48 -10.24 -0.14 7.62
N LEU A 49 -9.54 0.29 6.57
CA LEU A 49 -10.09 1.26 5.61
C LEU A 49 -11.33 0.70 4.88
N VAL A 50 -11.31 -0.59 4.52
CA VAL A 50 -12.46 -1.26 3.90
C VAL A 50 -13.61 -1.40 4.90
N ALA A 51 -13.33 -1.74 6.16
CA ALA A 51 -14.34 -1.80 7.20
C ALA A 51 -15.01 -0.45 7.41
N ASP A 52 -14.22 0.63 7.50
CA ASP A 52 -14.73 2.00 7.60
C ASP A 52 -15.58 2.38 6.38
N HIS A 53 -15.15 2.01 5.17
CA HIS A 53 -15.91 2.27 3.94
C HIS A 53 -17.31 1.66 3.96
N TYR A 54 -17.46 0.47 4.55
CA TYR A 54 -18.75 -0.22 4.69
C TYR A 54 -19.47 0.03 6.02
N GLY A 55 -18.94 0.92 6.89
CA GLY A 55 -19.52 1.20 8.20
C GLY A 55 -19.51 0.01 9.16
N VAL A 56 -18.51 -0.86 9.03
CA VAL A 56 -18.32 -2.07 9.82
C VAL A 56 -17.33 -1.79 10.96
N ALA A 57 -17.65 -2.22 12.18
CA ALA A 57 -16.72 -2.13 13.30
C ALA A 57 -15.48 -3.00 13.07
N SER A 58 -14.30 -2.52 13.47
CA SER A 58 -13.03 -3.26 13.36
C SER A 58 -13.07 -4.55 14.20
N PRO A 59 -13.11 -5.75 13.58
CA PRO A 59 -13.03 -7.01 14.29
C PRO A 59 -11.55 -7.40 14.52
N LYS A 60 -11.33 -8.60 15.06
CA LYS A 60 -9.99 -9.22 15.07
C LYS A 60 -9.55 -9.55 13.64
N PHE A 61 -8.23 -9.68 13.42
CA PHE A 61 -7.66 -9.89 12.10
C PHE A 61 -8.31 -11.07 11.34
N GLU A 62 -8.52 -12.18 12.03
CA GLU A 62 -9.05 -13.42 11.47
C GLU A 62 -10.53 -13.30 11.07
N ASP A 63 -11.25 -12.38 11.71
CA ASP A 63 -12.69 -12.19 11.53
C ASP A 63 -13.03 -11.25 10.37
N TYR A 64 -12.06 -10.49 9.82
CA TYR A 64 -12.31 -9.58 8.71
C TYR A 64 -12.97 -10.24 7.50
N TRP A 65 -12.50 -11.43 7.10
CA TRP A 65 -13.09 -12.14 5.95
C TRP A 65 -14.54 -12.53 6.18
N LYS A 66 -14.90 -12.94 7.40
CA LYS A 66 -16.27 -13.27 7.74
C LYS A 66 -17.18 -12.05 7.64
N VAL A 67 -16.70 -10.89 8.11
CA VAL A 67 -17.52 -9.67 8.21
C VAL A 67 -17.56 -8.89 6.90
N LEU A 68 -16.45 -8.81 6.17
CA LEU A 68 -16.31 -8.00 4.95
C LEU A 68 -16.70 -8.74 3.67
N SER A 69 -16.53 -10.07 3.58
CA SER A 69 -16.86 -10.79 2.34
C SER A 69 -18.31 -10.59 1.86
N PRO A 70 -19.33 -10.54 2.73
CA PRO A 70 -20.70 -10.25 2.30
C PRO A 70 -20.92 -8.82 1.76
N LYS A 71 -19.97 -7.91 1.99
CA LYS A 71 -20.07 -6.48 1.62
C LYS A 71 -19.25 -6.14 0.36
N VAL A 72 -18.11 -6.80 0.19
CA VAL A 72 -17.21 -6.59 -0.95
C VAL A 72 -17.77 -7.27 -2.21
N PRO A 73 -17.89 -6.59 -3.35
CA PRO A 73 -18.28 -7.21 -4.62
C PRO A 73 -17.37 -8.39 -4.96
N GLY A 74 -17.96 -9.58 -5.18
CA GLY A 74 -17.20 -10.81 -5.44
C GLY A 74 -16.54 -11.45 -4.21
N GLY A 75 -16.74 -10.90 -3.02
CA GLY A 75 -16.17 -11.39 -1.78
C GLY A 75 -14.74 -10.89 -1.52
N LEU A 76 -14.34 -10.87 -0.24
CA LEU A 76 -12.98 -10.52 0.14
C LEU A 76 -12.07 -11.73 -0.12
N ILE A 77 -11.13 -11.60 -1.05
CA ILE A 77 -10.24 -12.70 -1.44
C ILE A 77 -9.00 -12.79 -0.54
N GLY A 78 -8.11 -13.76 -0.79
CA GLY A 78 -6.77 -13.77 -0.19
C GLY A 78 -6.65 -14.32 1.25
N PHE A 79 -7.73 -14.83 1.84
CA PHE A 79 -7.76 -15.30 3.24
C PHE A 79 -6.58 -16.20 3.62
N ARG A 80 -6.30 -17.25 2.81
CA ARG A 80 -5.23 -18.21 3.14
C ARG A 80 -3.84 -17.58 3.15
N GLY A 81 -3.56 -16.66 2.22
CA GLY A 81 -2.28 -15.94 2.18
C GLY A 81 -2.12 -15.02 3.38
N MET A 82 -3.17 -14.26 3.70
CA MET A 82 -3.14 -13.35 4.84
C MET A 82 -3.12 -14.08 6.19
N GLN A 83 -3.73 -15.26 6.30
CA GLN A 83 -3.60 -16.12 7.47
C GLN A 83 -2.18 -16.69 7.64
N ARG A 84 -1.47 -16.97 6.54
CA ARG A 84 -0.04 -17.34 6.61
C ARG A 84 0.80 -16.14 7.08
N LEU A 85 0.64 -14.98 6.46
CA LEU A 85 1.32 -13.74 6.87
C LEU A 85 1.10 -13.45 8.36
N HIS A 86 -0.15 -13.51 8.83
CA HIS A 86 -0.48 -13.28 10.23
C HIS A 86 0.21 -14.27 11.18
N ARG A 87 0.23 -15.57 10.83
CA ARG A 87 0.93 -16.60 11.62
C ARG A 87 2.44 -16.36 11.65
N SER A 88 3.07 -16.18 10.48
CA SER A 88 4.50 -15.91 10.39
C SER A 88 4.91 -14.63 11.15
N ARG A 89 4.07 -13.60 11.12
CA ARG A 89 4.25 -12.38 11.92
C ARG A 89 4.17 -12.66 13.42
N ASN A 90 3.19 -13.44 13.86
CA ASN A 90 3.05 -13.78 15.28
C ASN A 90 4.22 -14.63 15.78
N ASP A 91 4.67 -15.59 14.96
CA ASP A 91 5.83 -16.43 15.28
C ASP A 91 7.12 -15.59 15.41
N LEU A 92 7.34 -14.66 14.49
CA LEU A 92 8.45 -13.71 14.60
C LEU A 92 8.37 -12.87 15.88
N LYS A 93 7.21 -12.24 16.14
CA LYS A 93 7.04 -11.25 17.21
C LYS A 93 6.99 -11.86 18.61
N HIS A 94 6.33 -13.00 18.76
CA HIS A 94 6.00 -13.58 20.06
C HIS A 94 6.82 -14.83 20.38
N ASN A 95 7.25 -15.57 19.36
CA ASN A 95 7.99 -16.81 19.53
C ASN A 95 9.46 -16.69 19.12
N GLY A 96 9.89 -15.53 18.59
CA GLY A 96 11.26 -15.28 18.16
C GLY A 96 11.70 -16.10 16.94
N VAL A 97 10.75 -16.65 16.18
CA VAL A 97 11.03 -17.52 15.03
C VAL A 97 11.34 -16.64 13.81
N VAL A 98 12.59 -16.69 13.34
CA VAL A 98 13.01 -15.95 12.15
C VAL A 98 12.46 -16.65 10.89
N PRO A 99 11.68 -15.97 10.05
CA PRO A 99 11.14 -16.54 8.81
C PRO A 99 12.26 -16.78 7.78
N SER A 100 12.06 -17.74 6.89
CA SER A 100 12.95 -17.92 5.73
C SER A 100 12.70 -16.86 4.66
N SER A 101 13.71 -16.62 3.81
CA SER A 101 13.56 -15.75 2.63
C SER A 101 12.41 -16.17 1.71
N ALA A 102 12.18 -17.48 1.54
CA ALA A 102 11.04 -18.02 0.79
C ALA A 102 9.68 -17.66 1.44
N THR A 103 9.62 -17.64 2.78
CA THR A 103 8.42 -17.23 3.52
C THR A 103 8.14 -15.74 3.33
N ILE A 104 9.18 -14.92 3.37
CA ILE A 104 9.10 -13.47 3.14
C ILE A 104 8.63 -13.18 1.71
N ALA A 105 9.23 -13.82 0.70
CA ALA A 105 8.87 -13.64 -0.69
C ALA A 105 7.42 -14.06 -0.98
N LEU A 106 6.96 -15.17 -0.40
CA LEU A 106 5.58 -15.62 -0.52
C LEU A 106 4.62 -14.63 0.15
N ALA A 107 4.96 -14.14 1.35
CA ALA A 107 4.15 -13.14 2.05
C ALA A 107 4.02 -11.83 1.27
N GLY A 108 5.11 -11.34 0.66
CA GLY A 108 5.10 -10.17 -0.21
C GLY A 108 4.19 -10.38 -1.43
N SER A 109 4.30 -11.54 -2.09
CA SER A 109 3.48 -11.88 -3.26
C SER A 109 1.99 -11.98 -2.91
N ASP A 110 1.66 -12.66 -1.80
CA ASP A 110 0.30 -12.79 -1.30
C ASP A 110 -0.30 -11.42 -0.94
N ALA A 111 0.47 -10.57 -0.26
CA ALA A 111 0.05 -9.23 0.13
C ALA A 111 -0.19 -8.34 -1.10
N ALA A 112 0.74 -8.32 -2.06
CA ALA A 112 0.60 -7.54 -3.28
C ALA A 112 -0.67 -7.91 -4.06
N ALA A 113 -0.93 -9.22 -4.24
CA ALA A 113 -2.12 -9.71 -4.92
C ALA A 113 -3.42 -9.35 -4.16
N PHE A 114 -3.42 -9.53 -2.83
CA PHE A 114 -4.55 -9.16 -1.98
C PHE A 114 -4.87 -7.66 -2.05
N MET A 115 -3.85 -6.82 -1.92
CA MET A 115 -3.98 -5.36 -1.88
C MET A 115 -4.49 -4.83 -3.22
N SER A 116 -3.91 -5.30 -4.33
CA SER A 116 -4.34 -4.92 -5.68
C SER A 116 -5.80 -5.29 -5.93
N ALA A 117 -6.18 -6.54 -5.68
CA ALA A 117 -7.54 -7.00 -5.91
C ALA A 117 -8.57 -6.29 -5.01
N THR A 118 -8.24 -6.10 -3.73
CA THR A 118 -9.14 -5.45 -2.77
C THR A 118 -9.35 -3.98 -3.09
N VAL A 119 -8.28 -3.26 -3.41
CA VAL A 119 -8.37 -1.83 -3.78
C VAL A 119 -9.18 -1.66 -5.07
N GLN A 120 -8.96 -2.52 -6.07
CA GLN A 120 -9.75 -2.52 -7.29
C GLN A 120 -11.24 -2.80 -7.00
N ALA A 121 -11.54 -3.82 -6.20
CA ALA A 121 -12.93 -4.23 -5.93
C ALA A 121 -13.72 -3.21 -5.09
N VAL A 122 -13.08 -2.55 -4.13
CA VAL A 122 -13.77 -1.65 -3.18
C VAL A 122 -13.73 -0.20 -3.65
N PHE A 123 -12.58 0.26 -4.17
CA PHE A 123 -12.37 1.67 -4.50
C PHE A 123 -12.36 1.95 -5.99
N THR A 124 -12.38 0.93 -6.86
CA THR A 124 -12.37 1.07 -8.33
C THR A 124 -11.19 1.91 -8.82
N VAL A 125 -10.02 1.71 -8.21
CA VAL A 125 -8.76 2.38 -8.55
C VAL A 125 -7.68 1.32 -8.68
N ASP A 126 -6.78 1.48 -9.65
CA ASP A 126 -5.58 0.65 -9.72
C ASP A 126 -4.68 0.96 -8.52
N TYR A 127 -4.31 -0.08 -7.78
CA TYR A 127 -3.40 0.06 -6.64
C TYR A 127 -2.05 0.68 -7.03
N THR A 128 -1.59 0.50 -8.27
CA THR A 128 -0.35 1.12 -8.76
C THR A 128 -0.47 2.63 -9.03
N ASP A 129 -1.68 3.17 -9.09
CA ASP A 129 -1.93 4.60 -9.35
C ASP A 129 -2.01 5.43 -8.05
N VAL A 130 -2.21 4.78 -6.91
CA VAL A 130 -2.30 5.40 -5.59
C VAL A 130 -0.98 6.08 -5.21
N SER A 131 -0.87 7.40 -5.16
CA SER A 131 0.43 8.06 -4.92
C SER A 131 0.48 8.82 -3.61
N MET A 132 1.68 8.90 -3.03
CA MET A 132 2.00 9.81 -1.92
C MET A 132 1.78 11.28 -2.29
N VAL A 133 1.82 11.61 -3.58
CA VAL A 133 1.48 12.96 -4.06
C VAL A 133 0.05 13.36 -3.68
N ASP A 134 -0.88 12.40 -3.54
CA ASP A 134 -2.26 12.68 -3.13
C ASP A 134 -2.38 13.17 -1.68
N VAL A 135 -1.33 13.00 -0.87
CA VAL A 135 -1.27 13.50 0.51
C VAL A 135 -0.97 15.00 0.57
N VAL A 136 -0.39 15.57 -0.49
CA VAL A 136 -0.01 16.98 -0.52
C VAL A 136 -1.25 17.87 -0.57
N SER A 137 -1.52 18.64 0.49
CA SER A 137 -2.73 19.45 0.61
C SER A 137 -2.84 20.55 -0.44
N GLN A 138 -1.72 21.18 -0.80
CA GLN A 138 -1.68 22.30 -1.74
C GLN A 138 -1.89 21.83 -3.19
N ALA A 139 -3.02 22.20 -3.79
CA ALA A 139 -3.41 21.71 -5.11
C ALA A 139 -2.39 22.01 -6.22
N LYS A 140 -1.79 23.21 -6.23
CA LYS A 140 -0.77 23.61 -7.20
C LYS A 140 0.49 22.75 -7.09
N LEU A 141 1.01 22.57 -5.87
CA LEU A 141 2.18 21.74 -5.62
C LEU A 141 1.91 20.27 -5.94
N ARG A 142 0.73 19.76 -5.58
CA ARG A 142 0.29 18.41 -5.92
C ARG A 142 0.29 18.17 -7.44
N ALA A 143 -0.22 19.12 -8.22
CA ALA A 143 -0.19 19.04 -9.68
C ALA A 143 1.23 19.02 -10.26
N GLN A 144 2.13 19.85 -9.72
CA GLN A 144 3.54 19.87 -10.13
C GLN A 144 4.25 18.55 -9.81
N LEU A 145 4.02 18.01 -8.61
CA LEU A 145 4.59 16.72 -8.20
C LEU A 145 4.03 15.55 -9.03
N ARG A 146 2.75 15.59 -9.41
CA ARG A 146 2.17 14.59 -10.33
C ARG A 146 2.86 14.62 -11.70
N ALA A 147 3.07 15.80 -12.27
CA ALA A 147 3.79 15.94 -13.54
C ALA A 147 5.23 15.42 -13.43
N ALA A 148 5.92 15.71 -12.33
CA ALA A 148 7.26 15.21 -12.08
C ALA A 148 7.33 13.68 -11.91
N GLU A 149 6.34 13.09 -11.23
CA GLU A 149 6.23 11.63 -11.06
C GLU A 149 6.12 10.92 -12.42
N VAL A 150 5.28 11.44 -13.33
CA VAL A 150 5.13 10.91 -14.69
C VAL A 150 6.45 10.99 -15.48
N GLU A 151 7.13 12.14 -15.44
CA GLU A 151 8.42 12.32 -16.13
C GLU A 151 9.53 11.42 -15.54
N HIS A 152 9.53 11.21 -14.22
CA HIS A 152 10.50 10.33 -13.56
C HIS A 152 10.27 8.86 -13.93
N SER A 153 9.02 8.38 -13.90
CA SER A 153 8.67 7.02 -14.31
C SER A 153 8.95 6.76 -15.79
N GLY A 154 8.93 7.79 -16.64
CA GLY A 154 9.35 7.74 -18.04
C GLY A 154 10.87 7.80 -18.28
N GLY A 155 11.70 7.76 -17.23
CA GLY A 155 13.17 7.79 -17.34
C GLY A 155 13.77 9.19 -17.58
N LYS A 156 12.96 10.26 -17.51
CA LYS A 156 13.39 11.64 -17.75
C LYS A 156 13.68 12.38 -16.46
N THR A 157 14.57 11.83 -15.64
CA THR A 157 14.86 12.31 -14.27
C THR A 157 15.25 13.79 -14.20
N ARG A 158 15.96 14.33 -15.20
CA ARG A 158 16.32 15.76 -15.23
C ARG A 158 15.09 16.67 -15.39
N LEU A 159 14.10 16.29 -16.19
CA LEU A 159 12.88 17.07 -16.40
C LEU A 159 11.96 17.02 -15.16
N ALA A 160 11.90 15.87 -14.49
CA ALA A 160 11.18 15.71 -13.23
C ALA A 160 11.68 16.68 -12.14
N MET A 161 13.00 16.85 -12.00
CA MET A 161 13.59 17.77 -11.02
C MET A 161 13.35 19.25 -11.35
N VAL A 162 13.39 19.62 -12.64
CA VAL A 162 13.16 21.01 -13.09
C VAL A 162 11.69 21.42 -12.96
N GLY A 163 10.74 20.49 -13.18
CA GLY A 163 9.31 20.75 -13.03
C GLY A 163 8.88 21.03 -11.58
N THR A 164 9.67 20.61 -10.58
CA THR A 164 9.39 20.83 -9.15
C THR A 164 10.05 22.09 -8.57
N ALA A 165 10.89 22.79 -9.34
CA ALA A 165 11.57 23.98 -8.84
C ALA A 165 10.60 25.18 -8.75
N PRO A 166 10.56 25.92 -7.62
CA PRO A 166 9.77 27.14 -7.54
C PRO A 166 10.47 28.22 -8.39
N GLY A 167 10.09 28.33 -9.66
CA GLY A 167 10.67 29.33 -10.55
C GLY A 167 10.63 29.06 -12.05
N SER A 168 10.10 27.94 -12.54
CA SER A 168 9.90 27.74 -13.99
C SER A 168 8.65 28.47 -14.50
N VAL A 169 8.61 29.79 -14.28
CA VAL A 169 7.86 30.68 -15.17
C VAL A 169 8.75 30.86 -16.40
N ASP A 170 8.18 30.43 -17.52
CA ASP A 170 8.39 30.94 -18.86
C ASP A 170 9.73 31.66 -19.15
N SER A 171 10.61 30.94 -19.82
CA SER A 171 11.59 31.57 -20.69
C SER A 171 11.50 30.89 -22.04
N ARG A 172 10.61 31.38 -22.92
CA ARG A 172 10.98 31.74 -24.30
C ARG A 172 9.80 32.32 -25.11
N VAL A 173 10.04 33.59 -25.48
CA VAL A 173 9.58 34.37 -26.66
C VAL A 173 8.20 35.00 -26.58
#